data_AF-A0A969VCA6-F1
#
_entry.id   AF-A0A969VCA6-F1
#
_cell.length_a   1.000
_cell.length_b   1.000
_cell.length_c   1.000
_cell.angle_alpha   90.00
_cell.angle_beta   90.00
_cell.angle_gamma   90.00
#
_symmetry.space_group_name_H-M   'P 1'
#
loop_
_entity.id
_entity.type
_entity.pdbx_description
1 polymer ?
#
loop_
_entity_poly.entity_id
_entity_poly.type
_entity_poly.pdbx_seq_one_letter_code
_entity_poly.pdbx_strand_id
1 'polypeptide(L)'
;MRASLELRWFCSGVLPKSIAQWFGSDSLGGYLSPLEEREDVYLLVPNSDYLGVKLRGKTLEVKWRQGELGTMQFGNRWEGKAEKWLKWVCNDTIAPIPAEILATGQWIAVKKKRSQRLYQVSAPGVLMSVPLEAPIPQGCSVEITQLNINGSASWTLGFEAFGSESCLMDNLQTVASWASKSYQGQKLKTEDSYGYPNCLASKGG
;
A
#
# COMPACT_ATOMS: atom_id res chain seq x y z
N MET A 1 10.87 12.92 -8.20
CA MET A 1 10.61 11.47 -8.04
C MET A 1 10.91 11.09 -6.61
N ARG A 2 10.22 10.09 -6.04
CA ARG A 2 10.41 9.66 -4.65
C ARG A 2 10.57 8.15 -4.59
N ALA A 3 11.62 7.66 -3.92
CA ALA A 3 11.80 6.26 -3.63
C ALA A 3 11.05 5.84 -2.35
N SER A 4 10.58 4.60 -2.34
CA SER A 4 10.01 3.93 -1.16
C SER A 4 10.37 2.45 -1.17
N LEU A 5 10.36 1.83 0.02
CA LEU A 5 10.21 0.39 0.14
C LEU A 5 8.78 0.08 0.58
N GLU A 6 8.17 -0.87 -0.11
CA GLU A 6 6.80 -1.27 0.15
C GLU A 6 6.72 -2.75 0.46
N LEU A 7 5.88 -3.08 1.43
CA LEU A 7 5.50 -4.44 1.79
C LEU A 7 3.99 -4.46 1.83
N ARG A 8 3.35 -5.26 0.97
CA ARG A 8 1.90 -5.27 0.84
C ARG A 8 1.39 -6.68 0.66
N TRP A 9 0.24 -6.96 1.25
CA TRP A 9 -0.53 -8.16 1.00
C TRP A 9 -1.88 -7.81 0.38
N PHE A 10 -2.32 -8.61 -0.58
CA PHE A 10 -3.64 -8.56 -1.19
C PHE A 10 -4.43 -9.79 -0.79
N CYS A 11 -5.54 -9.59 -0.08
CA CYS A 11 -6.36 -10.68 0.44
C CYS A 11 -7.76 -10.62 -0.17
N SER A 12 -8.25 -11.76 -0.65
CA SER A 12 -9.59 -11.86 -1.24
C SER A 12 -10.71 -11.74 -0.20
N GLY A 13 -11.86 -11.22 -0.62
CA GLY A 13 -13.05 -11.11 0.21
C GLY A 13 -13.15 -9.82 1.01
N VAL A 14 -14.08 -9.81 1.96
CA VAL A 14 -14.34 -8.66 2.84
C VAL A 14 -13.28 -8.61 3.95
N LEU A 15 -12.88 -7.40 4.33
CA LEU A 15 -11.95 -7.16 5.45
C LEU A 15 -12.44 -7.85 6.74
N PRO A 16 -11.68 -8.80 7.31
CA PRO A 16 -12.06 -9.46 8.54
C PRO A 16 -12.18 -8.47 9.71
N LYS A 17 -13.21 -8.66 10.56
CA LYS A 17 -13.42 -7.81 11.74
C LYS A 17 -12.21 -7.77 12.67
N SER A 18 -11.50 -8.90 12.83
CA SER A 18 -10.33 -9.00 13.70
C SER A 18 -9.19 -8.07 13.30
N ILE A 19 -8.85 -8.02 12.00
CA ILE A 19 -7.79 -7.12 11.52
C ILE A 19 -8.25 -5.67 11.49
N ALA A 20 -9.53 -5.42 11.18
CA ALA A 20 -10.10 -4.07 11.23
C ALA A 20 -10.07 -3.50 12.67
N GLN A 21 -10.47 -4.30 13.65
CA GLN A 21 -10.45 -3.94 15.07
C GLN A 21 -9.03 -3.75 15.58
N TRP A 22 -8.11 -4.67 15.24
CA TRP A 22 -6.69 -4.51 15.56
C TRP A 22 -6.12 -3.21 15.01
N PHE A 23 -6.40 -2.92 13.73
CA PHE A 23 -5.89 -1.71 13.10
C PHE A 23 -6.51 -0.43 13.69
N GLY A 24 -7.75 -0.52 14.16
CA GLY A 24 -8.46 0.55 14.87
C GLY A 24 -8.07 0.71 16.34
N SER A 25 -7.32 -0.23 16.91
CA SER A 25 -7.03 -0.24 18.35
C SER A 25 -5.83 0.64 18.73
N ASP A 26 -5.78 1.01 20.01
CA ASP A 26 -4.68 1.79 20.59
C ASP A 26 -3.36 1.01 20.69
N SER A 27 -3.37 -0.31 20.47
CA SER A 27 -2.13 -1.11 20.44
C SER A 27 -1.19 -0.69 19.31
N LEU A 28 -1.72 0.01 18.30
CA LEU A 28 -0.96 0.62 17.22
C LEU A 28 -0.69 2.11 17.45
N GLY A 29 -0.78 2.59 18.68
CA GLY A 29 -0.63 4.01 19.01
C GLY A 29 -1.86 4.85 18.66
N GLY A 30 -1.75 6.16 18.90
CA GLY A 30 -2.91 7.04 19.01
C GLY A 30 -3.44 7.64 17.69
N TYR A 31 -2.63 7.75 16.64
CA TYR A 31 -3.06 8.42 15.41
C TYR A 31 -3.55 7.42 14.37
N LEU A 32 -4.85 7.49 14.09
CA LEU A 32 -5.51 6.81 12.98
C LEU A 32 -6.22 7.86 12.13
N SER A 33 -6.01 7.80 10.82
CA SER A 33 -6.70 8.69 9.90
C SER A 33 -8.20 8.44 9.88
N PRO A 34 -9.03 9.46 9.57
CA PRO A 34 -10.39 9.23 9.15
C PRO A 34 -10.45 8.22 8.00
N LEU A 35 -11.56 7.48 7.90
CA LEU A 35 -11.81 6.61 6.77
C LEU A 35 -11.95 7.45 5.50
N GLU A 36 -11.06 7.24 4.54
CA GLU A 36 -11.07 7.89 3.25
C GLU A 36 -11.75 6.97 2.23
N GLU A 37 -12.82 7.44 1.59
CA GLU A 37 -13.41 6.78 0.43
C GLU A 37 -12.98 7.48 -0.85
N ARG A 38 -12.49 6.70 -1.82
CA ARG A 38 -12.07 7.24 -3.11
C ARG A 38 -12.13 6.20 -4.23
N GLU A 39 -11.99 6.68 -5.45
CA GLU A 39 -11.82 5.85 -6.64
C GLU A 39 -10.52 6.27 -7.35
N ASP A 40 -9.66 5.30 -7.62
CA ASP A 40 -8.46 5.47 -8.44
C ASP A 40 -8.68 4.68 -9.74
N VAL A 41 -8.31 5.23 -10.91
CA VAL A 41 -8.42 4.54 -12.21
C VAL A 41 -7.03 4.09 -12.65
N TYR A 42 -6.84 2.78 -12.84
CA TYR A 42 -5.55 2.19 -13.18
C TYR A 42 -5.50 1.78 -14.64
N LEU A 43 -4.41 2.10 -15.32
CA LEU A 43 -4.11 1.54 -16.63
C LEU A 43 -3.57 0.12 -16.46
N LEU A 44 -4.22 -0.84 -17.09
CA LEU A 44 -3.70 -2.18 -17.30
C LEU A 44 -2.56 -2.12 -18.30
N VAL A 45 -1.39 -2.59 -17.88
CA VAL A 45 -0.24 -2.77 -18.75
C VAL A 45 -0.03 -4.28 -18.89
N PRO A 46 -0.49 -4.90 -20.00
CA PRO A 46 -0.36 -6.34 -20.20
C PRO A 46 1.09 -6.80 -20.05
N ASN A 47 1.28 -7.96 -19.41
CA ASN A 47 2.60 -8.57 -19.18
C ASN A 47 3.61 -7.68 -18.40
N SER A 48 3.12 -6.67 -17.66
CA SER A 48 3.96 -5.87 -16.77
C SER A 48 3.44 -5.94 -15.34
N ASP A 49 4.26 -6.50 -14.45
CA ASP A 49 4.02 -6.57 -13.01
C ASP A 49 4.79 -5.49 -12.23
N TYR A 50 5.66 -4.74 -12.91
CA TYR A 50 6.57 -3.77 -12.34
C TYR A 50 6.18 -2.31 -12.64
N LEU A 51 5.25 -2.04 -13.56
CA LEU A 51 4.79 -0.69 -13.91
C LEU A 51 3.34 -0.50 -13.50
N GLY A 52 3.08 0.49 -12.65
CA GLY A 52 1.75 0.92 -12.26
C GLY A 52 1.50 2.36 -12.70
N VAL A 53 0.47 2.55 -13.53
CA VAL A 53 0.00 3.87 -13.94
C VAL A 53 -1.43 4.04 -13.44
N LYS A 54 -1.72 5.15 -12.77
CA LYS A 54 -3.07 5.44 -12.33
C LYS A 54 -3.37 6.93 -12.36
N LEU A 55 -4.64 7.24 -12.55
CA LEU A 55 -5.21 8.54 -12.25
C LEU A 55 -5.91 8.52 -10.89
N ARG A 56 -5.65 9.57 -10.12
CA ARG A 56 -6.42 9.91 -8.93
C ARG A 56 -7.01 11.29 -9.14
N GLY A 57 -8.31 11.37 -9.40
CA GLY A 57 -8.92 12.61 -9.86
C GLY A 57 -8.21 13.12 -11.11
N LYS A 58 -7.52 14.25 -11.01
CA LYS A 58 -6.76 14.86 -12.12
C LYS A 58 -5.25 14.64 -12.05
N THR A 59 -4.78 13.91 -11.04
CA THR A 59 -3.36 13.65 -10.80
C THR A 59 -2.97 12.30 -11.40
N LEU A 60 -1.93 12.28 -12.25
CA LEU A 60 -1.32 11.05 -12.74
C LEU A 60 -0.18 10.63 -11.82
N GLU A 61 -0.27 9.41 -11.31
CA GLU A 61 0.80 8.76 -10.58
C GLU A 61 1.36 7.62 -11.43
N VAL A 62 2.68 7.61 -11.60
CA VAL A 62 3.42 6.52 -12.21
C VAL A 62 4.34 5.93 -11.15
N LYS A 63 4.22 4.63 -10.90
CA LYS A 63 5.11 3.85 -10.04
C LYS A 63 5.79 2.79 -10.87
N TRP A 64 7.09 2.62 -10.72
CA TRP A 64 7.80 1.48 -11.29
C TRP A 64 8.73 0.84 -10.27
N ARG A 65 8.69 -0.50 -10.23
CA ARG A 65 9.47 -1.31 -9.30
C ARG A 65 10.93 -1.29 -9.75
N GLN A 66 11.83 -0.93 -8.85
CA GLN A 66 13.27 -0.92 -9.05
C GLN A 66 13.92 -2.25 -8.67
N GLY A 67 13.29 -3.02 -7.78
CA GLY A 67 13.79 -4.32 -7.38
C GLY A 67 12.90 -4.99 -6.36
N GLU A 68 12.98 -6.31 -6.29
CA GLU A 68 12.45 -7.12 -5.20
C GLU A 68 13.61 -7.41 -4.23
N LEU A 69 13.39 -7.15 -2.94
CA LEU A 69 14.40 -7.32 -1.88
C LEU A 69 14.26 -8.68 -1.17
N GLY A 70 13.57 -9.62 -1.82
CA GLY A 70 13.28 -10.94 -1.29
C GLY A 70 12.16 -10.97 -0.25
N THR A 71 11.99 -12.14 0.32
CA THR A 71 10.99 -12.42 1.33
C THR A 71 11.48 -12.00 2.71
N MET A 72 10.65 -11.25 3.42
CA MET A 72 10.85 -10.86 4.81
C MET A 72 9.88 -11.62 5.71
N GLN A 73 10.36 -12.08 6.86
CA GLN A 73 9.57 -12.78 7.86
C GLN A 73 9.48 -11.96 9.14
N PHE A 74 8.27 -11.81 9.66
CA PHE A 74 7.99 -11.10 10.91
C PHE A 74 7.24 -12.02 11.87
N GLY A 75 7.96 -12.54 12.85
CA GLY A 75 7.47 -13.61 13.72
C GLY A 75 7.14 -14.88 12.93
N ASN A 76 6.15 -15.64 13.39
CA ASN A 76 5.73 -16.90 12.77
C ASN A 76 4.45 -16.78 11.92
N ARG A 77 3.93 -15.57 11.72
CA ARG A 77 2.63 -15.33 11.07
C ARG A 77 2.68 -14.45 9.83
N TRP A 78 3.67 -13.60 9.69
CA TRP A 78 3.75 -12.64 8.59
C TRP A 78 4.97 -12.94 7.75
N GLU A 79 4.75 -13.14 6.47
CA GLU A 79 5.77 -13.38 5.46
C GLU A 79 5.37 -12.60 4.21
N GLY A 80 6.27 -11.80 3.64
CA GLY A 80 5.92 -11.00 2.47
C GLY A 80 7.14 -10.47 1.72
N LYS A 81 6.91 -9.98 0.50
CA LYS A 81 7.96 -9.49 -0.39
C LYS A 81 8.12 -7.99 -0.23
N ALA A 82 9.33 -7.56 0.12
CA ALA A 82 9.64 -6.13 0.07
C ALA A 82 10.04 -5.73 -1.35
N GLU A 83 9.46 -4.64 -1.82
CA GLU A 83 9.69 -4.11 -3.15
C GLU A 83 10.17 -2.66 -3.06
N LYS A 84 11.19 -2.32 -3.84
CA LYS A 84 11.63 -0.94 -4.02
C LYS A 84 10.87 -0.31 -5.16
N TRP A 85 10.26 0.84 -4.92
CA TRP A 85 9.47 1.57 -5.91
C TRP A 85 10.02 2.98 -6.10
N LEU A 86 9.99 3.46 -7.35
CA LEU A 86 10.09 4.87 -7.66
C LEU A 86 8.70 5.40 -8.03
N LYS A 87 8.31 6.51 -7.41
CA LYS A 87 7.07 7.20 -7.68
C LYS A 87 7.35 8.55 -8.33
N TRP A 88 6.67 8.78 -9.45
CA TRP A 88 6.52 10.07 -10.06
C TRP A 88 5.05 10.50 -9.99
N VAL A 89 4.84 11.79 -9.72
CA VAL A 89 3.51 12.38 -9.64
C VAL A 89 3.52 13.58 -10.57
N CYS A 90 2.57 13.59 -11.50
CA CYS A 90 2.28 14.75 -12.34
C CYS A 90 1.09 15.48 -11.72
N ASN A 91 1.35 16.69 -11.20
CA ASN A 91 0.33 17.54 -10.56
C ASN A 91 -0.42 18.42 -11.56
N ASP A 92 -0.04 18.38 -12.84
CA ASP A 92 -0.76 19.12 -13.87
C ASP A 92 -2.17 18.59 -13.99
N THR A 93 -3.11 19.49 -14.27
CA THR A 93 -4.53 19.15 -14.44
C THR A 93 -4.66 18.33 -15.72
N ILE A 94 -4.66 17.00 -15.60
CA ILE A 94 -4.91 16.12 -16.74
C ILE A 94 -6.42 16.11 -17.00
N ALA A 95 -6.79 16.18 -18.27
CA ALA A 95 -8.18 16.01 -18.68
C ALA A 95 -8.70 14.64 -18.20
N PRO A 96 -9.99 14.52 -17.85
CA PRO A 96 -10.57 13.22 -17.54
C PRO A 96 -10.31 12.24 -18.70
N ILE A 97 -10.09 10.96 -18.38
CA ILE A 97 -10.02 9.93 -19.43
C ILE A 97 -11.39 9.88 -20.12
N PRO A 98 -11.44 10.02 -21.47
CA PRO A 98 -12.68 9.88 -22.22
C PRO A 98 -13.40 8.56 -21.92
N ALA A 99 -14.73 8.58 -21.86
CA ALA A 99 -15.53 7.41 -21.51
C ALA A 99 -15.31 6.24 -22.49
N GLU A 100 -15.02 6.55 -23.75
CA GLU A 100 -14.72 5.60 -24.82
C GLU A 100 -13.42 4.83 -24.53
N ILE A 101 -12.42 5.51 -23.93
CA ILE A 101 -11.17 4.88 -23.53
C ILE A 101 -11.38 4.00 -22.30
N LEU A 102 -12.20 4.42 -21.33
CA LEU A 102 -12.58 3.57 -20.19
C LEU A 102 -13.32 2.31 -20.67
N ALA A 103 -14.20 2.45 -21.67
CA ALA A 103 -14.97 1.35 -22.25
C ALA A 103 -14.09 0.28 -22.94
N THR A 104 -12.83 0.59 -23.27
CA THR A 104 -11.89 -0.42 -23.80
C THR A 104 -11.50 -1.49 -22.78
N GLY A 105 -11.79 -1.27 -21.49
CA GLY A 105 -11.37 -2.16 -20.40
C GLY A 105 -9.87 -2.05 -20.05
N GLN A 106 -9.10 -1.23 -20.77
CA GLN A 106 -7.69 -0.99 -20.45
C GLN A 106 -7.52 -0.17 -19.17
N TRP A 107 -8.55 0.59 -18.76
CA TRP A 107 -8.54 1.37 -17.54
C TRP A 107 -9.54 0.80 -16.55
N ILE A 108 -9.06 0.32 -15.42
CA ILE A 108 -9.88 -0.29 -14.37
C ILE A 108 -10.10 0.71 -13.23
N ALA A 109 -11.37 0.97 -12.91
CA ALA A 109 -11.74 1.69 -11.71
C ALA A 109 -11.59 0.80 -10.47
N VAL A 110 -10.90 1.32 -9.45
CA VAL A 110 -10.68 0.65 -8.17
C VAL A 110 -11.26 1.52 -7.07
N LYS A 111 -12.39 1.11 -6.51
CA LYS A 111 -13.00 1.77 -5.34
C LYS A 111 -12.26 1.37 -4.08
N LYS A 112 -11.97 2.33 -3.23
CA LYS A 112 -11.12 2.18 -2.05
C LYS A 112 -11.80 2.78 -0.83
N LYS A 113 -11.80 2.05 0.28
CA LYS A 113 -12.01 2.59 1.62
C LYS A 113 -10.76 2.37 2.44
N ARG A 114 -10.12 3.44 2.89
CA ARG A 114 -8.75 3.40 3.40
C ARG A 114 -8.64 4.07 4.76
N SER A 115 -7.94 3.42 5.67
CA SER A 115 -7.45 4.02 6.91
C SER A 115 -5.94 3.87 6.97
N GLN A 116 -5.26 4.90 7.46
CA GLN A 116 -3.81 4.95 7.53
C GLN A 116 -3.30 5.38 8.90
N ARG A 117 -2.07 4.97 9.19
CA ARG A 117 -1.27 5.37 10.34
C ARG A 117 0.12 5.78 9.86
N LEU A 118 0.76 6.71 10.56
CA LEU A 118 2.12 7.14 10.26
C LEU A 118 3.02 6.96 11.49
N TYR A 119 4.21 6.42 11.24
CA TYR A 119 5.21 6.23 12.27
C TYR A 119 6.52 6.88 11.86
N GLN A 120 7.04 7.74 12.72
CA GLN A 120 8.41 8.20 12.63
C GLN A 120 9.34 7.15 13.21
N VAL A 121 10.44 6.88 12.52
CA VAL A 121 11.52 6.01 13.01
C VAL A 121 12.75 6.90 13.20
N SER A 122 13.12 7.14 14.46
CA SER A 122 14.24 8.02 14.80
C SER A 122 15.57 7.27 14.91
N ALA A 123 15.51 5.98 15.21
CA ALA A 123 16.64 5.06 15.26
C ALA A 123 16.11 3.62 15.06
N PRO A 124 16.96 2.63 14.71
CA PRO A 124 16.55 1.24 14.60
C PRO A 124 15.80 0.76 15.85
N GLY A 125 14.60 0.23 15.68
CA GLY A 125 13.74 -0.24 16.78
C GLY A 125 13.02 0.85 17.59
N VAL A 126 13.29 2.14 17.33
CA VAL A 126 12.64 3.28 18.01
C VAL A 126 11.64 3.94 17.06
N LEU A 127 10.36 3.78 17.37
CA LEU A 127 9.27 4.36 16.58
C LEU A 127 8.29 5.16 17.44
N MET A 128 7.67 6.16 16.82
CA MET A 128 6.64 7.00 17.42
C MET A 128 5.47 7.13 16.44
N SER A 129 4.24 6.91 16.91
CA SER A 129 3.03 7.23 16.15
C SER A 129 2.88 8.75 16.07
N VAL A 130 2.66 9.27 14.86
CA VAL A 130 2.50 10.70 14.60
C VAL A 130 1.27 10.95 13.71
N PRO A 131 0.69 12.18 13.72
CA PRO A 131 -0.33 12.57 12.75
C PRO A 131 0.14 12.38 11.30
N LEU A 132 -0.77 12.11 10.36
CA LEU A 132 -0.41 11.90 8.96
C LEU A 132 0.23 13.13 8.30
N GLU A 133 -0.12 14.31 8.79
CA GLU A 133 0.34 15.61 8.30
C GLU A 133 1.67 16.04 8.93
N ALA A 134 2.20 15.24 9.88
CA ALA A 134 3.45 15.56 10.55
C ALA A 134 4.61 15.62 9.53
N PRO A 135 5.40 16.71 9.51
CA PRO A 135 6.50 16.88 8.56
C PRO A 135 7.74 16.10 9.00
N ILE A 136 7.63 14.77 9.03
CA ILE A 136 8.74 13.89 9.41
C ILE A 136 9.62 13.57 8.21
N PRO A 137 10.96 13.58 8.35
CA PRO A 137 11.87 13.37 7.22
C PRO A 137 11.92 11.91 6.77
N GLN A 138 11.57 10.98 7.66
CA GLN A 138 11.61 9.54 7.42
C GLN A 138 10.63 8.79 8.31
N GLY A 139 10.23 7.61 7.88
CA GLY A 139 9.37 6.75 8.65
C GLY A 139 8.72 5.68 7.79
N CYS A 140 7.59 5.17 8.27
CA CYS A 140 6.78 4.23 7.54
C CYS A 140 5.30 4.55 7.75
N SER A 141 4.57 4.63 6.64
CA SER A 141 3.11 4.66 6.67
C SER A 141 2.58 3.23 6.60
N VAL A 142 1.51 2.96 7.36
CA VAL A 142 0.81 1.68 7.37
C VAL A 142 -0.63 1.94 6.99
N GLU A 143 -1.20 1.15 6.10
CA GLU A 143 -2.59 1.30 5.67
C GLU A 143 -3.32 -0.03 5.58
N ILE A 144 -4.60 0.00 5.96
CA ILE A 144 -5.58 -0.99 5.53
C ILE A 144 -6.46 -0.34 4.48
N THR A 145 -6.63 -1.03 3.35
CA THR A 145 -7.50 -0.57 2.27
C THR A 145 -8.46 -1.68 1.87
N GLN A 146 -9.75 -1.45 1.97
CA GLN A 146 -10.77 -2.27 1.31
C GLN A 146 -10.84 -1.85 -0.15
N LEU A 147 -10.83 -2.84 -1.05
CA LEU A 147 -10.86 -2.67 -2.49
C LEU A 147 -12.14 -3.30 -3.06
N ASN A 148 -12.78 -2.60 -3.99
CA ASN A 148 -13.76 -3.19 -4.89
C ASN A 148 -13.32 -2.94 -6.33
N ILE A 149 -13.11 -4.03 -7.07
CA ILE A 149 -12.65 -4.02 -8.45
C ILE A 149 -13.67 -4.84 -9.25
N ASN A 150 -14.41 -4.21 -10.14
CA ASN A 150 -15.46 -4.87 -10.93
C ASN A 150 -16.43 -5.72 -10.08
N GLY A 151 -16.85 -5.21 -8.91
CA GLY A 151 -17.74 -5.92 -7.99
C GLY A 151 -17.03 -6.92 -7.06
N SER A 152 -15.79 -7.30 -7.36
CA SER A 152 -15.01 -8.23 -6.54
C SER A 152 -14.38 -7.54 -5.34
N ALA A 153 -14.73 -7.99 -4.13
CA ALA A 153 -14.16 -7.49 -2.89
C ALA A 153 -12.78 -8.10 -2.61
N SER A 154 -11.85 -7.25 -2.19
CA SER A 154 -10.56 -7.64 -1.60
C SER A 154 -10.13 -6.58 -0.59
N TRP A 155 -9.06 -6.82 0.13
CA TRP A 155 -8.45 -5.82 1.01
C TRP A 155 -6.94 -5.97 1.03
N THR A 156 -6.25 -4.91 1.47
CA THR A 156 -4.79 -4.92 1.61
C THR A 156 -4.37 -4.44 2.97
N LEU A 157 -3.30 -5.03 3.50
CA LEU A 157 -2.43 -4.39 4.49
C LEU A 157 -1.15 -3.96 3.77
N GLY A 158 -0.76 -2.69 3.89
CA GLY A 158 0.40 -2.14 3.19
C GLY A 158 1.27 -1.29 4.12
N PHE A 159 2.58 -1.41 3.94
CA PHE A 159 3.60 -0.59 4.56
C PHE A 159 4.34 0.16 3.43
N GLU A 160 4.53 1.47 3.54
CA GLU A 160 5.35 2.30 2.64
C GLU A 160 6.36 3.05 3.50
N ALA A 161 7.61 2.58 3.49
CA ALA A 161 8.75 3.25 4.10
C ALA A 161 9.31 4.34 3.19
N PHE A 162 9.66 5.48 3.79
CA PHE A 162 10.19 6.64 3.11
C PHE A 162 11.32 7.28 3.94
N GLY A 163 12.14 8.11 3.31
CA GLY A 163 13.34 8.71 3.88
C GLY A 163 14.50 8.64 2.89
N SER A 164 15.73 8.76 3.41
CA SER A 164 16.93 8.46 2.62
C SER A 164 17.01 6.98 2.30
N GLU A 165 17.72 6.63 1.22
CA GLU A 165 17.89 5.25 0.77
C GLU A 165 18.47 4.34 1.86
N SER A 166 19.42 4.85 2.66
CA SER A 166 20.05 4.14 3.77
C SER A 166 19.07 3.74 4.88
N CYS A 167 17.95 4.43 5.03
CA CYS A 167 17.03 4.24 6.15
C CYS A 167 15.75 3.49 5.76
N LEU A 168 15.49 3.27 4.45
CA LEU A 168 14.23 2.66 4.02
C LEU A 168 14.01 1.26 4.60
N MET A 169 15.05 0.41 4.60
CA MET A 169 14.96 -0.96 5.08
C MET A 169 14.71 -0.99 6.59
N ASP A 170 15.47 -0.20 7.35
CA ASP A 170 15.32 -0.10 8.80
C ASP A 170 13.94 0.45 9.19
N ASN A 171 13.43 1.44 8.46
CA ASN A 171 12.10 2.00 8.68
C ASN A 171 11.01 0.94 8.45
N LEU A 172 11.11 0.20 7.35
CA LEU A 172 10.17 -0.86 7.01
C LEU A 172 10.22 -1.99 8.06
N GLN A 173 11.41 -2.48 8.38
CA GLN A 173 11.62 -3.56 9.35
C GLN A 173 11.14 -3.17 10.74
N THR A 174 11.48 -1.98 11.21
CA THR A 174 11.10 -1.50 12.54
C THR A 174 9.58 -1.50 12.70
N VAL A 175 8.87 -0.91 11.74
CA VAL A 175 7.40 -0.75 11.84
C VAL A 175 6.66 -2.06 11.58
N ALA A 176 7.08 -2.86 10.59
CA ALA A 176 6.47 -4.17 10.33
C ALA A 176 6.72 -5.17 11.47
N SER A 177 7.93 -5.21 12.04
CA SER A 177 8.27 -6.07 13.18
C SER A 177 7.49 -5.69 14.44
N TRP A 178 7.29 -4.40 14.69
CA TRP A 178 6.50 -3.95 15.82
C TRP A 178 5.00 -4.24 15.62
N ALA A 179 4.44 -3.92 14.45
CA ALA A 179 3.03 -4.15 14.15
C ALA A 179 2.66 -5.64 14.24
N SER A 180 3.48 -6.53 13.66
CA SER A 180 3.26 -7.98 13.66
C SER A 180 3.21 -8.61 15.05
N LYS A 181 3.94 -8.07 16.04
CA LYS A 181 3.89 -8.56 17.44
C LYS A 181 2.49 -8.40 18.04
N SER A 182 1.77 -7.35 17.66
CA SER A 182 0.45 -7.01 18.21
C SER A 182 -0.73 -7.69 17.50
N TYR A 183 -0.52 -8.30 16.32
CA TYR A 183 -1.58 -9.00 15.59
C TYR A 183 -1.31 -10.50 15.45
N GLN A 184 -2.07 -11.29 16.20
CA GLN A 184 -1.99 -12.76 16.18
C GLN A 184 -3.14 -13.45 15.42
N GLY A 185 -3.90 -12.68 14.63
CA GLY A 185 -5.03 -13.17 13.84
C GLY A 185 -4.60 -13.97 12.61
N GLN A 186 -5.12 -13.63 11.44
CA GLN A 186 -4.81 -14.32 10.19
C GLN A 186 -3.30 -14.26 9.85
N LYS A 187 -2.76 -15.34 9.27
CA LYS A 187 -1.41 -15.36 8.71
C LYS A 187 -1.38 -14.58 7.39
N LEU A 188 -0.34 -13.76 7.21
CA LEU A 188 -0.06 -13.07 5.95
C LEU A 188 1.09 -13.80 5.27
N LYS A 189 0.89 -14.19 4.01
CA LYS A 189 1.81 -15.09 3.30
C LYS A 189 2.47 -14.39 2.12
N THR A 190 3.64 -14.89 1.75
CA THR A 190 4.42 -14.41 0.60
C THR A 190 3.67 -14.53 -0.72
N GLU A 191 2.83 -15.56 -0.88
CA GLU A 191 2.00 -15.77 -2.09
C GLU A 191 1.00 -14.63 -2.34
N ASP A 192 0.54 -13.97 -1.27
CA ASP A 192 -0.38 -12.85 -1.31
C ASP A 192 0.35 -11.50 -1.36
N SER A 193 1.68 -11.49 -1.41
CA SER A 193 2.49 -10.29 -1.25
C SER A 193 3.13 -9.80 -2.55
N TYR A 194 2.60 -8.72 -3.09
CA TYR A 194 2.99 -8.12 -4.37
C TYR A 194 2.42 -6.70 -4.53
N GLY A 195 2.81 -5.99 -5.59
CA GLY A 195 2.29 -4.67 -5.96
C GLY A 195 0.96 -4.69 -6.73
N TYR A 196 0.36 -3.51 -6.89
CA TYR A 196 -0.91 -3.34 -7.63
C TYR A 196 -0.92 -3.88 -9.06
N PRO A 197 0.15 -3.73 -9.89
CA PRO A 197 0.12 -4.24 -11.26
C PRO A 197 -0.18 -5.75 -11.31
N ASN A 198 0.43 -6.52 -10.41
CA ASN A 198 0.21 -7.96 -10.31
C ASN A 198 -1.23 -8.29 -9.81
N CYS A 199 -1.73 -7.54 -8.82
CA CYS A 199 -3.13 -7.66 -8.38
C CYS A 199 -4.13 -7.42 -9.51
N LEU A 200 -3.90 -6.41 -10.35
CA LEU A 200 -4.82 -6.02 -11.41
C LEU A 200 -4.78 -6.97 -12.60
N ALA A 201 -3.59 -7.49 -12.94
CA ALA A 201 -3.43 -8.49 -13.99
C ALA A 201 -4.28 -9.75 -13.74
N SER A 202 -4.42 -10.19 -12.48
CA SER A 202 -5.26 -11.34 -12.11
C SER A 202 -6.77 -11.07 -12.09
N LYS A 203 -7.19 -9.81 -12.20
CA LYS A 203 -8.60 -9.37 -12.09
C LYS A 203 -9.14 -8.68 -13.35
N GLY A 204 -8.30 -8.49 -14.36
CA GLY A 204 -8.63 -7.84 -15.63
C GLY A 204 -8.94 -8.81 -16.78
N GLY A 205 -9.25 -10.07 -16.48
CA GLY A 205 -9.66 -11.10 -17.44
C GLY A 205 -11.15 -11.35 -17.45
#